data_AF-A0A267GS12-F1
#
_entry.id   AF-A0A267GS12-F1
#
_cell.length_a   1.000
_cell.length_b   1.000
_cell.length_c   1.000
_cell.angle_alpha   90.00
_cell.angle_beta   90.00
_cell.angle_gamma   90.00
#
_symmetry.space_group_name_H-M   'P 1'
#
loop_
_entity.id
_entity.type
_entity.pdbx_description
1 polymer ?
#
loop_
_entity_poly.entity_id
_entity_poly.type
_entity_poly.pdbx_seq_one_letter_code
_entity_poly.pdbx_strand_id
1 'polypeptide(L)'
;MQSTLSFVLLAALLIAGFTEFTTSAVVEHDNRGDRSLRLRWPKQRNTVWQMDQLTHKPTIQEPTKSRNYPPWVTPPPNGRDALVKASIVYKNGKFKIMPNTWAPNSVAYGSLAKTLNKTGWDILDVISGTDAALRNDTASMYAAGLVEGYLTADRIALMYTNMMANFFGTEQSRKVLLPKVRQFLTRQFQWGRQFAAANPQSAVARHTGFVLAQLQGLIDGYLARNDTVVRDPFVLHLLNAVGDMLDLQTALNNTKEDHFMRMSQSEFTTFFQKAGHCSALIRVTPGLEKIFMGHSSWFVYAAALRIFKNYLLKLNDKDLSSPLISFSSYPGFLESLDDFYILDSGMVMLQTTNSVFNVSLYKTEASEPVGMATGSSGQSDCEEWKPLGVGDDSAELRDLQQSVHGDRSTQNPTKRVHR
;
A
#
# COMPACT_ATOMS: atom_id res chain seq x y z
N MET A 1 4.20 -4.89 19.09
CA MET A 1 3.16 -3.86 19.25
C MET A 1 2.96 -3.18 17.89
N GLN A 2 1.73 -3.24 17.36
CA GLN A 2 1.20 -2.54 16.17
C GLN A 2 1.80 -2.87 14.78
N SER A 3 1.54 -4.05 14.19
CA SER A 3 1.71 -4.21 12.72
C SER A 3 0.47 -4.64 11.92
N THR A 4 -0.65 -5.01 12.54
CA THR A 4 -1.86 -5.44 11.80
C THR A 4 -2.85 -4.33 11.42
N LEU A 5 -2.35 -3.10 11.26
CA LEU A 5 -3.09 -1.97 10.69
C LEU A 5 -2.63 -1.61 9.26
N SER A 6 -1.87 -2.47 8.58
CA SER A 6 -1.01 -2.07 7.47
C SER A 6 -1.75 -1.42 6.29
N PHE A 7 -2.72 -2.08 5.63
CA PHE A 7 -3.34 -1.50 4.43
C PHE A 7 -4.31 -0.33 4.72
N VAL A 8 -5.31 -0.51 5.57
CA VAL A 8 -6.36 0.51 5.78
C VAL A 8 -5.76 1.79 6.35
N LEU A 9 -4.75 1.66 7.23
CA LEU A 9 -4.04 2.81 7.79
C LEU A 9 -3.09 3.43 6.76
N LEU A 10 -2.35 2.65 5.97
CA LEU A 10 -1.48 3.18 4.92
C LEU A 10 -2.28 3.96 3.87
N ALA A 11 -3.40 3.40 3.40
CA ALA A 11 -4.30 4.09 2.49
C ALA A 11 -4.88 5.35 3.12
N ALA A 12 -5.31 5.29 4.39
CA ALA A 12 -5.79 6.46 5.12
C ALA A 12 -4.69 7.54 5.28
N LEU A 13 -3.45 7.14 5.55
CA LEU A 13 -2.30 8.05 5.71
C LEU A 13 -1.89 8.70 4.38
N LEU A 14 -1.95 7.96 3.27
CA LEU A 14 -1.69 8.49 1.93
C LEU A 14 -2.74 9.52 1.50
N ILE A 15 -4.03 9.24 1.76
CA ILE A 15 -5.13 10.16 1.43
C ILE A 15 -5.07 11.40 2.34
N ALA A 16 -4.78 11.22 3.63
CA ALA A 16 -4.60 12.34 4.58
C ALA A 16 -3.31 13.13 4.34
N GLY A 17 -2.37 12.60 3.56
CA GLY A 17 -1.05 13.19 3.30
C GLY A 17 -0.27 13.51 4.57
N PHE A 18 -0.26 12.59 5.53
CA PHE A 18 0.70 12.67 6.62
C PHE A 18 2.12 12.53 6.01
N THR A 19 2.82 13.67 5.89
CA THR A 19 4.17 13.77 5.32
C THR A 19 5.30 13.63 6.34
N GLU A 20 5.01 13.30 7.60
CA GLU A 20 6.06 13.09 8.62
C GLU A 20 6.63 11.66 8.59
N PHE A 21 7.09 11.24 7.41
CA PHE A 21 8.22 10.31 7.30
C PHE A 21 9.39 11.07 6.68
N THR A 22 9.85 12.14 7.35
CA THR A 22 11.05 12.86 6.91
C THR A 22 12.27 12.00 7.20
N THR A 23 12.82 11.34 6.17
CA THR A 23 14.24 10.98 6.18
C THR A 23 15.03 12.20 5.72
N SER A 24 15.80 12.80 6.63
CA SER A 24 16.70 13.90 6.29
C SER A 24 17.91 13.33 5.54
N ALA A 25 18.02 13.61 4.24
CA ALA A 25 19.24 13.35 3.48
C ALA A 25 20.26 14.47 3.78
N VAL A 26 21.35 14.13 4.48
CA VAL A 26 22.49 15.04 4.64
C VAL A 26 23.53 14.69 3.59
N VAL A 27 23.86 15.65 2.72
CA VAL A 27 24.97 15.52 1.77
C VAL A 27 26.25 15.85 2.52
N GLU A 28 27.04 14.83 2.88
CA GLU A 28 28.40 15.03 3.37
C GLU A 28 29.41 14.89 2.23
N HIS A 29 30.40 15.78 2.22
CA HIS A 29 31.56 15.66 1.35
C HIS A 29 32.61 14.75 2.01
N ASP A 30 32.91 13.58 1.43
CA ASP A 30 34.15 12.85 1.75
C ASP A 30 35.30 13.57 1.04
N ASN A 31 36.43 13.79 1.75
CA ASN A 31 37.68 14.35 1.25
C ASN A 31 38.33 13.53 0.11
N ARG A 32 37.66 12.50 -0.41
CA ARG A 32 38.08 11.68 -1.55
C ARG A 32 37.37 11.98 -2.87
N GLY A 33 36.53 13.02 -2.93
CA GLY A 33 35.94 13.51 -4.19
C GLY A 33 34.83 12.64 -4.77
N ASP A 34 34.39 11.59 -4.06
CA ASP A 34 33.29 10.74 -4.49
C ASP A 34 31.98 11.21 -3.85
N ARG A 35 30.99 11.57 -4.67
CA ARG A 35 29.67 12.06 -4.21
C ARG A 35 28.76 10.88 -3.90
N SER A 36 29.01 10.17 -2.80
CA SER A 36 28.09 9.15 -2.29
C SER A 36 26.99 9.80 -1.44
N LEU A 37 25.72 9.67 -1.84
CA LEU A 37 24.58 10.05 -1.01
C LEU A 37 24.42 9.00 0.11
N ARG A 38 24.74 9.35 1.36
CA ARG A 38 24.50 8.47 2.52
C ARG A 38 23.24 8.93 3.25
N LEU A 39 22.22 8.09 3.30
CA LEU A 39 21.06 8.28 4.16
C LEU A 39 21.45 7.88 5.59
N ARG A 40 21.41 8.83 6.54
CA ARG A 40 21.57 8.54 7.97
C ARG A 40 20.23 8.72 8.68
N TRP A 41 19.93 7.81 9.60
CA TRP A 41 18.93 8.05 10.63
C TRP A 41 19.51 9.05 11.65
N PRO A 42 18.86 10.20 11.94
CA PRO A 42 19.41 11.13 12.92
C PRO A 42 19.44 10.48 14.31
N LYS A 43 20.61 10.44 14.95
CA LYS A 43 20.66 10.30 16.41
C LYS A 43 20.15 11.61 17.00
N GLN A 44 19.07 11.56 17.78
CA GLN A 44 18.55 12.71 18.49
C GLN A 44 19.67 13.37 19.32
N ARG A 45 20.12 14.54 18.90
CA ARG A 45 20.75 15.53 19.77
C ARG A 45 19.97 16.82 19.64
N ASN A 46 19.39 17.24 20.77
CA ASN A 46 18.76 18.54 20.95
C ASN A 46 19.72 19.63 20.47
N THR A 47 19.43 20.21 19.31
CA THR A 47 20.13 21.39 18.84
C THR A 47 19.11 22.35 18.24
N VAL A 48 18.82 23.41 19.01
CA VAL A 48 18.09 24.59 18.54
C VAL A 48 19.00 25.28 17.53
N TRP A 49 18.55 25.44 16.29
CA TRP A 49 19.27 26.24 15.30
C TRP A 49 18.51 27.56 15.09
N GLN A 50 19.13 28.65 15.56
CA GLN A 50 18.82 30.01 15.15
C GLN A 50 19.13 30.15 13.65
N MET A 51 18.19 30.76 12.94
CA MET A 51 18.21 30.88 11.49
C MET A 51 18.78 32.25 11.10
N ASP A 52 20.10 32.35 11.00
CA ASP A 52 20.75 33.54 10.42
C ASP A 52 20.99 33.35 8.91
N GLN A 53 20.24 34.14 8.14
CA GLN A 53 20.63 34.84 6.91
C GLN A 53 21.50 34.07 5.90
N LEU A 54 20.86 33.25 5.05
CA LEU A 54 21.35 32.98 3.69
C LEU A 54 20.42 33.69 2.69
N THR A 55 20.80 34.92 2.39
CA THR A 55 20.19 35.80 1.39
C THR A 55 20.59 35.37 -0.02
N HIS A 56 20.06 34.28 -0.56
CA HIS A 56 19.96 34.05 -2.01
C HIS A 56 18.78 33.10 -2.25
N LYS A 57 17.60 33.66 -2.54
CA LYS A 57 16.42 32.90 -2.98
C LYS A 57 16.60 32.52 -4.46
N PRO A 58 16.72 31.24 -4.84
CA PRO A 58 16.45 30.85 -6.22
C PRO A 58 14.97 31.12 -6.47
N THR A 59 14.66 31.93 -7.48
CA THR A 59 13.29 32.16 -7.92
C THR A 59 12.78 30.89 -8.58
N ILE A 60 12.30 29.94 -7.78
CA ILE A 60 11.45 28.86 -8.29
C ILE A 60 10.14 29.55 -8.65
N GLN A 61 9.85 29.67 -9.95
CA GLN A 61 8.51 30.04 -10.39
C GLN A 61 7.53 29.02 -9.77
N GLU A 62 6.67 29.50 -8.87
CA GLU A 62 5.52 28.71 -8.44
C GLU A 62 4.76 28.26 -9.69
N PRO A 63 4.47 26.95 -9.85
CA PRO A 63 3.58 26.51 -10.91
C PRO A 63 2.26 27.25 -10.72
N THR A 64 1.90 28.05 -11.72
CA THR A 64 0.65 28.80 -11.78
C THR A 64 -0.51 27.93 -11.33
N LYS A 65 -1.30 28.41 -10.36
CA LYS A 65 -2.50 27.78 -9.78
C LYS A 65 -3.65 27.59 -10.77
N SER A 66 -3.43 26.82 -11.83
CA SER A 66 -4.48 26.08 -12.51
C SER A 66 -4.13 24.60 -12.35
N ARG A 67 -4.83 23.89 -11.46
CA ARG A 67 -4.79 22.41 -11.43
C ARG A 67 -5.39 21.92 -12.76
N ASN A 68 -4.57 21.91 -13.81
CA ASN A 68 -4.89 21.22 -15.05
C ASN A 68 -4.75 19.73 -14.74
N TYR A 69 -5.87 19.13 -14.35
CA TYR A 69 -5.95 17.70 -14.17
C TYR A 69 -5.50 17.00 -15.48
N PRO A 70 -4.80 15.86 -15.39
CA PRO A 70 -4.31 15.17 -16.58
C PRO A 70 -5.46 14.82 -17.55
N PRO A 71 -5.20 14.67 -18.87
CA PRO A 71 -6.22 14.58 -19.92
C PRO A 71 -7.27 13.46 -19.76
N TRP A 72 -7.03 12.47 -18.89
CA TRP A 72 -7.99 11.40 -18.58
C TRP A 72 -9.06 11.81 -17.55
N VAL A 73 -8.89 12.96 -16.88
CA VAL A 73 -9.92 13.54 -15.98
C VAL A 73 -11.09 14.16 -16.76
N THR A 74 -10.92 14.39 -18.07
CA THR A 74 -12.03 14.50 -19.00
C THR A 74 -12.45 13.10 -19.49
N PRO A 75 -13.75 12.76 -19.54
CA PRO A 75 -14.20 11.48 -20.05
C PRO A 75 -13.53 11.23 -21.42
N PRO A 76 -12.94 10.03 -21.65
CA PRO A 76 -12.11 9.82 -22.83
C PRO A 76 -12.90 10.16 -24.10
N PRO A 77 -12.31 10.90 -25.05
CA PRO A 77 -12.87 10.98 -26.40
C PRO A 77 -13.06 9.55 -26.91
N ASN A 78 -14.21 9.29 -27.54
CA ASN A 78 -14.56 8.00 -28.13
C ASN A 78 -13.34 7.40 -28.86
N GLY A 79 -12.83 6.24 -28.43
CA GLY A 79 -11.67 5.63 -29.10
C GLY A 79 -10.83 4.59 -28.35
N ARG A 80 -11.20 4.13 -27.15
CA ARG A 80 -10.60 2.90 -26.58
C ARG A 80 -11.53 1.73 -26.84
N ASP A 81 -11.15 0.84 -27.76
CA ASP A 81 -11.93 -0.31 -28.27
C ASP A 81 -12.34 -1.39 -27.23
N ALA A 82 -12.19 -1.13 -25.93
CA ALA A 82 -12.66 -2.01 -24.85
C ALA A 82 -13.00 -1.23 -23.56
N LEU A 83 -13.52 -0.01 -23.70
CA LEU A 83 -13.90 0.84 -22.57
C LEU A 83 -15.29 0.47 -22.05
N VAL A 84 -15.36 -0.10 -20.84
CA VAL A 84 -16.63 -0.17 -20.09
C VAL A 84 -16.68 0.99 -19.12
N LYS A 85 -17.86 1.59 -18.93
CA LYS A 85 -18.04 2.77 -18.06
C LYS A 85 -19.31 2.64 -17.24
N ALA A 86 -19.35 3.32 -16.10
CA ALA A 86 -20.53 3.40 -15.26
C ALA A 86 -20.52 4.68 -14.43
N SER A 87 -21.72 5.12 -14.02
CA SER A 87 -21.92 6.20 -13.06
C SER A 87 -22.76 5.73 -11.88
N ILE A 88 -22.58 6.34 -10.72
CA ILE A 88 -23.36 6.11 -9.52
C ILE A 88 -24.16 7.37 -9.23
N VAL A 89 -25.49 7.24 -9.18
CA VAL A 89 -26.37 8.35 -8.79
C VAL A 89 -26.98 8.06 -7.41
N TYR A 90 -27.18 9.10 -6.60
CA TYR A 90 -27.85 8.98 -5.32
C TYR A 90 -29.21 9.66 -5.40
N LYS A 91 -30.29 8.88 -5.28
CA LYS A 91 -31.67 9.37 -5.33
C LYS A 91 -32.53 8.63 -4.32
N ASN A 92 -33.41 9.36 -3.63
CA ASN A 92 -34.36 8.81 -2.66
C ASN A 92 -33.68 7.93 -1.59
N GLY A 93 -32.52 8.37 -1.08
CA GLY A 93 -31.76 7.65 -0.06
C GLY A 93 -30.98 6.43 -0.56
N LYS A 94 -30.95 6.15 -1.88
CA LYS A 94 -30.34 4.94 -2.45
C LYS A 94 -29.33 5.27 -3.54
N PHE A 95 -28.23 4.52 -3.56
CA PHE A 95 -27.29 4.50 -4.67
C PHE A 95 -27.83 3.63 -5.81
N LYS A 96 -27.70 4.11 -7.04
CA LYS A 96 -28.07 3.37 -8.25
C LYS A 96 -26.92 3.40 -9.25
N ILE A 97 -26.57 2.21 -9.74
CA ILE A 97 -25.58 2.02 -10.80
C ILE A 97 -26.24 2.31 -12.16
N MET A 98 -25.62 3.19 -12.92
CA MET A 98 -26.01 3.58 -14.28
C MET A 98 -24.94 3.02 -15.25
N PRO A 99 -25.12 1.79 -15.77
CA PRO A 99 -24.13 1.16 -16.64
C PRO A 99 -24.02 1.90 -17.98
N ASN A 100 -22.83 1.87 -18.57
CA ASN A 100 -22.50 2.43 -19.88
C ASN A 100 -22.89 3.90 -20.08
N THR A 101 -23.03 4.66 -19.00
CA THR A 101 -23.60 6.01 -19.01
C THR A 101 -22.74 6.95 -18.17
N TRP A 102 -22.53 8.17 -18.66
CA TRP A 102 -22.07 9.31 -17.87
C TRP A 102 -23.31 10.07 -17.38
N ALA A 103 -23.76 9.76 -16.17
CA ALA A 103 -25.00 10.34 -15.65
C ALA A 103 -24.73 11.76 -15.11
N PRO A 104 -25.57 12.76 -15.41
CA PRO A 104 -25.47 14.06 -14.76
C PRO A 104 -25.74 13.90 -13.26
N ASN A 105 -25.08 14.72 -12.43
CA ASN A 105 -25.20 14.70 -10.97
C ASN A 105 -24.90 13.31 -10.37
N SER A 106 -23.99 12.55 -10.99
CA SER A 106 -23.46 11.33 -10.38
C SER A 106 -22.58 11.68 -9.18
N VAL A 107 -22.65 10.87 -8.13
CA VAL A 107 -21.76 10.94 -6.96
C VAL A 107 -20.35 10.49 -7.35
N ALA A 108 -20.28 9.41 -8.14
CA ALA A 108 -19.05 8.85 -8.67
C ALA A 108 -19.28 8.32 -10.09
N TYR A 109 -18.22 8.21 -10.87
CA TYR A 109 -18.23 7.55 -12.16
C TYR A 109 -16.83 7.04 -12.49
N GLY A 110 -16.75 6.08 -13.40
CA GLY A 110 -15.47 5.52 -13.79
C GLY A 110 -15.52 4.79 -15.11
N SER A 111 -14.33 4.42 -15.59
CA SER A 111 -14.15 3.58 -16.76
C SER A 111 -13.01 2.59 -16.60
N LEU A 112 -13.16 1.42 -17.20
CA LEU A 112 -12.14 0.39 -17.28
C LEU A 112 -11.82 0.15 -18.75
N ALA A 113 -10.56 0.34 -19.12
CA ALA A 113 -10.01 -0.11 -20.39
C ALA A 113 -9.45 -1.52 -20.22
N LYS A 114 -10.05 -2.50 -20.88
CA LYS A 114 -9.63 -3.91 -20.81
C LYS A 114 -8.43 -4.19 -21.73
N THR A 115 -7.25 -3.72 -21.37
CA THR A 115 -6.00 -3.79 -22.14
C THR A 115 -4.99 -4.83 -21.65
N LEU A 116 -5.35 -5.68 -20.67
CA LEU A 116 -4.48 -6.70 -20.08
C LEU A 116 -3.78 -7.57 -21.13
N ASN A 117 -4.53 -8.13 -22.08
CA ASN A 117 -3.98 -9.04 -23.10
C ASN A 117 -3.07 -8.32 -24.13
N LYS A 118 -3.13 -6.99 -24.22
CA LYS A 118 -2.33 -6.19 -25.16
C LYS A 118 -1.07 -5.63 -24.51
N THR A 119 -1.15 -5.26 -23.23
CA THR A 119 -0.11 -4.45 -22.55
C THR A 119 0.40 -5.07 -21.25
N GLY A 120 -0.28 -6.11 -20.74
CA GLY A 120 -0.08 -6.61 -19.39
C GLY A 120 -0.86 -5.85 -18.31
N TRP A 121 -1.64 -4.81 -18.68
CA TRP A 121 -2.39 -3.96 -17.74
C TRP A 121 -3.80 -3.63 -18.24
N ASP A 122 -4.81 -3.78 -17.39
CA ASP A 122 -6.03 -2.99 -17.53
C ASP A 122 -5.80 -1.59 -16.92
N ILE A 123 -6.55 -0.59 -17.38
CA ILE A 123 -6.47 0.79 -16.84
C ILE A 123 -7.84 1.17 -16.28
N LEU A 124 -7.89 1.52 -15.00
CA LEU A 124 -9.11 1.93 -14.31
C LEU A 124 -9.01 3.40 -13.91
N ASP A 125 -10.02 4.18 -14.29
CA ASP A 125 -10.20 5.56 -13.88
C ASP A 125 -11.47 5.67 -13.02
N VAL A 126 -11.37 6.22 -11.82
CA VAL A 126 -12.51 6.47 -10.92
C VAL A 126 -12.48 7.92 -10.46
N ILE A 127 -13.60 8.61 -10.60
CA ILE A 127 -13.82 9.96 -10.10
C ILE A 127 -15.00 9.93 -9.13
N SER A 128 -14.86 10.54 -7.96
CA SER A 128 -15.91 10.64 -6.95
C SER A 128 -15.96 12.00 -6.26
N GLY A 129 -17.05 12.28 -5.55
CA GLY A 129 -17.34 13.57 -4.93
C GLY A 129 -17.78 14.62 -5.95
N THR A 130 -18.44 14.20 -7.04
CA THR A 130 -18.82 15.10 -8.14
C THR A 130 -20.21 15.68 -8.02
N ASP A 131 -21.07 15.11 -7.17
CA ASP A 131 -22.39 15.66 -6.89
C ASP A 131 -22.29 16.77 -5.84
N ALA A 132 -22.32 18.02 -6.28
CA ALA A 132 -22.23 19.19 -5.42
C ALA A 132 -23.38 19.28 -4.40
N ALA A 133 -24.53 18.64 -4.67
CA ALA A 133 -25.65 18.60 -3.74
C ALA A 133 -25.42 17.57 -2.61
N LEU A 134 -24.68 16.49 -2.88
CA LEU A 134 -24.35 15.45 -1.92
C LEU A 134 -23.00 15.76 -1.22
N ARG A 135 -23.02 16.69 -0.26
CA ARG A 135 -21.85 17.04 0.56
C ARG A 135 -21.56 15.99 1.64
N ASN A 136 -21.24 14.76 1.22
CA ASN A 136 -20.95 13.64 2.11
C ASN A 136 -19.79 12.81 1.58
N ASP A 137 -18.65 12.88 2.28
CA ASP A 137 -17.41 12.24 1.86
C ASP A 137 -17.46 10.72 2.01
N THR A 138 -18.09 10.21 3.06
CA THR A 138 -18.33 8.77 3.25
C THR A 138 -19.19 8.21 2.11
N ALA A 139 -20.23 8.92 1.70
CA ALA A 139 -21.07 8.55 0.56
C ALA A 139 -20.29 8.58 -0.76
N SER A 140 -19.39 9.55 -0.92
CA SER A 140 -18.51 9.67 -2.09
C SER A 140 -17.53 8.50 -2.15
N MET A 141 -16.91 8.13 -1.03
CA MET A 141 -15.98 7.00 -0.97
C MET A 141 -16.69 5.66 -1.19
N TYR A 142 -17.88 5.48 -0.61
CA TYR A 142 -18.73 4.34 -0.92
C TYR A 142 -19.06 4.27 -2.42
N ALA A 143 -19.46 5.37 -3.05
CA ALA A 143 -19.75 5.40 -4.47
C ALA A 143 -18.52 5.12 -5.35
N ALA A 144 -17.32 5.54 -4.93
CA ALA A 144 -16.06 5.22 -5.61
C ALA A 144 -15.79 3.71 -5.62
N GLY A 145 -15.97 3.06 -4.47
CA GLY A 145 -15.91 1.60 -4.37
C GLY A 145 -16.97 0.92 -5.22
N LEU A 146 -18.21 1.40 -5.15
CA LEU A 146 -19.35 0.83 -5.88
C LEU A 146 -19.13 0.80 -7.39
N VAL A 147 -18.60 1.88 -7.96
CA VAL A 147 -18.32 1.93 -9.41
C VAL A 147 -17.15 1.02 -9.80
N GLU A 148 -16.09 0.96 -9.00
CA GLU A 148 -14.97 0.07 -9.26
C GLU A 148 -15.39 -1.40 -9.19
N GLY A 149 -16.10 -1.79 -8.13
CA GLY A 149 -16.53 -3.17 -7.91
C GLY A 149 -17.40 -3.65 -9.05
N TYR A 150 -18.28 -2.77 -9.55
CA TYR A 150 -19.13 -3.06 -10.70
C TYR A 150 -18.32 -3.21 -12.00
N LEU A 151 -17.39 -2.29 -12.27
CA LEU A 151 -16.62 -2.27 -13.52
C LEU A 151 -15.60 -3.41 -13.61
N THR A 152 -15.06 -3.84 -12.48
CA THR A 152 -13.95 -4.80 -12.40
C THR A 152 -14.38 -6.20 -11.96
N ALA A 153 -15.68 -6.47 -11.84
CA ALA A 153 -16.18 -7.69 -11.21
C ALA A 153 -15.66 -9.00 -11.83
N ASP A 154 -15.54 -9.07 -13.16
CA ASP A 154 -14.99 -10.25 -13.82
C ASP A 154 -13.51 -10.48 -13.44
N ARG A 155 -12.74 -9.40 -13.31
CA ARG A 155 -11.34 -9.43 -12.90
C ARG A 155 -11.17 -9.77 -11.42
N ILE A 156 -12.05 -9.25 -10.56
CA ILE A 156 -12.10 -9.58 -9.12
C ILE A 156 -12.32 -11.08 -8.92
N ALA A 157 -13.28 -11.67 -9.65
CA ALA A 157 -13.58 -13.09 -9.54
C ALA A 157 -12.36 -13.97 -9.89
N LEU A 158 -11.64 -13.63 -10.97
CA LEU A 158 -10.41 -14.33 -11.36
C LEU A 158 -9.29 -14.14 -10.33
N MET A 159 -9.07 -12.91 -9.87
CA MET A 159 -8.04 -12.62 -8.88
C MET A 159 -8.30 -13.38 -7.56
N TYR A 160 -9.55 -13.44 -7.12
CA TYR A 160 -9.91 -14.24 -5.95
C TYR A 160 -9.60 -15.72 -6.12
N THR A 161 -9.95 -16.33 -7.26
CA THR A 161 -9.59 -17.72 -7.54
C THR A 161 -8.08 -17.94 -7.43
N ASN A 162 -7.29 -17.02 -7.99
CA ASN A 162 -5.83 -17.09 -7.93
C ASN A 162 -5.29 -16.97 -6.50
N MET A 163 -5.78 -15.99 -5.72
CA MET A 163 -5.32 -15.78 -4.35
C MET A 163 -5.79 -16.88 -3.39
N MET A 164 -6.99 -17.42 -3.59
CA MET A 164 -7.45 -18.59 -2.84
C MET A 164 -6.60 -19.82 -3.12
N ALA A 165 -6.22 -20.06 -4.38
CA ALA A 165 -5.31 -21.16 -4.71
C ALA A 165 -3.92 -20.94 -4.10
N ASN A 166 -3.42 -19.69 -4.08
CA ASN A 166 -2.12 -19.35 -3.52
C ASN A 166 -2.06 -19.57 -2.00
N PHE A 167 -3.00 -19.00 -1.25
CA PHE A 167 -2.96 -19.02 0.22
C PHE A 167 -3.68 -20.22 0.84
N PHE A 168 -4.65 -20.80 0.12
CA PHE A 168 -5.51 -21.88 0.61
C PHE A 168 -5.61 -23.06 -0.39
N GLY A 169 -4.51 -23.38 -1.07
CA GLY A 169 -4.45 -24.43 -2.08
C GLY A 169 -4.60 -25.86 -1.53
N THR A 170 -4.27 -26.09 -0.26
CA THR A 170 -4.35 -27.42 0.39
C THR A 170 -5.63 -27.60 1.20
N GLU A 171 -6.07 -28.85 1.39
CA GLU A 171 -7.23 -29.14 2.26
C GLU A 171 -6.99 -28.64 3.70
N GLN A 172 -5.77 -28.80 4.21
CA GLN A 172 -5.39 -28.35 5.55
C GLN A 172 -5.52 -26.82 5.70
N SER A 173 -4.99 -26.04 4.75
CA SER A 173 -5.09 -24.58 4.78
C SER A 173 -6.56 -24.12 4.69
N ARG A 174 -7.40 -24.80 3.91
CA ARG A 174 -8.84 -24.53 3.84
C ARG A 174 -9.60 -24.88 5.13
N LYS A 175 -9.27 -25.99 5.78
CA LYS A 175 -9.96 -26.43 7.00
C LYS A 175 -9.52 -25.68 8.27
N VAL A 176 -8.25 -25.30 8.35
CA VAL A 176 -7.66 -24.77 9.59
C VAL A 176 -7.37 -23.27 9.52
N LEU A 177 -6.72 -22.81 8.46
CA LEU A 177 -6.23 -21.43 8.39
C LEU A 177 -7.30 -20.46 7.89
N LEU A 178 -8.03 -20.83 6.83
CA LEU A 178 -9.06 -19.98 6.24
C LEU A 178 -10.13 -19.52 7.25
N PRO A 179 -10.67 -20.37 8.16
CA PRO A 179 -11.63 -19.91 9.16
C PRO A 179 -11.03 -18.88 10.13
N LYS A 180 -9.77 -19.07 10.54
CA LYS A 180 -9.06 -18.14 11.43
C LYS A 180 -8.82 -16.79 10.75
N VAL A 181 -8.38 -16.80 9.50
CA VAL A 181 -8.18 -15.58 8.69
C VAL A 181 -9.51 -14.86 8.51
N ARG A 182 -10.58 -15.58 8.17
CA ARG A 182 -11.91 -14.99 8.04
C ARG A 182 -12.37 -14.33 9.32
N GLN A 183 -12.20 -15.00 10.47
CA GLN A 183 -12.54 -14.44 11.78
C GLN A 183 -11.70 -13.21 12.10
N PHE A 184 -10.40 -13.25 11.81
CA PHE A 184 -9.48 -12.13 12.05
C PHE A 184 -9.89 -10.90 11.23
N LEU A 185 -10.00 -11.04 9.90
CA LEU A 185 -10.36 -9.94 9.00
C LEU A 185 -11.77 -9.39 9.27
N THR A 186 -12.72 -10.26 9.65
CA THR A 186 -14.07 -9.81 10.03
C THR A 186 -14.03 -8.93 11.28
N ARG A 187 -13.28 -9.35 12.31
CA ARG A 187 -13.11 -8.56 13.54
C ARG A 187 -12.35 -7.25 13.26
N GLN A 188 -11.31 -7.30 12.44
CA GLN A 188 -10.53 -6.11 12.06
C GLN A 188 -11.40 -5.09 11.33
N PHE A 189 -12.23 -5.52 10.38
CA PHE A 189 -13.16 -4.64 9.68
C PHE A 189 -14.19 -4.00 10.63
N GLN A 190 -14.74 -4.78 11.57
CA GLN A 190 -15.67 -4.27 12.58
C GLN A 190 -15.00 -3.25 13.50
N TRP A 191 -13.80 -3.57 13.98
CA TRP A 191 -13.01 -2.67 14.83
C TRP A 191 -12.68 -1.37 14.11
N GLY A 192 -12.24 -1.42 12.85
CA GLY A 192 -11.91 -0.22 12.08
C GLY A 192 -13.10 0.74 11.92
N ARG A 193 -14.31 0.21 11.74
CA ARG A 193 -15.53 1.02 11.72
C ARG A 193 -15.84 1.65 13.08
N GLN A 194 -15.64 0.90 14.17
CA GLN A 194 -15.82 1.43 15.53
C GLN A 194 -14.78 2.51 15.85
N PHE A 195 -13.52 2.29 15.49
CA PHE A 195 -12.43 3.25 15.62
C PHE A 195 -12.74 4.56 14.88
N ALA A 196 -13.17 4.48 13.62
CA ALA A 196 -13.57 5.64 12.84
C ALA A 196 -14.75 6.41 13.47
N ALA A 197 -15.77 5.69 13.92
CA ALA A 197 -16.97 6.29 14.53
C ALA A 197 -16.69 6.92 15.91
N ALA A 198 -15.82 6.31 16.70
CA ALA A 198 -15.47 6.78 18.04
C ALA A 198 -14.54 8.00 18.03
N ASN A 199 -13.77 8.21 16.95
CA ASN A 199 -12.73 9.24 16.88
C ASN A 199 -12.95 10.25 15.72
N PRO A 200 -14.11 10.92 15.62
CA PRO A 200 -14.44 11.76 14.46
C PRO A 200 -13.52 12.99 14.30
N GLN A 201 -12.82 13.42 15.35
CA GLN A 201 -11.87 14.54 15.27
C GLN A 201 -10.49 14.12 14.72
N SER A 202 -10.15 12.84 14.77
CA SER A 202 -8.88 12.32 14.24
C SER A 202 -8.95 12.19 12.72
N ALA A 203 -8.01 12.83 12.02
CA ALA A 203 -7.89 12.72 10.56
C ALA A 203 -7.68 11.25 10.15
N VAL A 204 -6.78 10.54 10.84
CA VAL A 204 -6.50 9.12 10.62
C VAL A 204 -7.77 8.26 10.75
N ALA A 205 -8.57 8.51 11.80
CA ALA A 205 -9.79 7.74 12.03
C ALA A 205 -10.87 8.04 10.99
N ARG A 206 -11.06 9.31 10.58
CA ARG A 206 -11.99 9.66 9.51
C ARG A 206 -11.59 9.02 8.18
N HIS A 207 -10.32 9.12 7.80
CA HIS A 207 -9.81 8.54 6.55
C HIS A 207 -9.82 7.00 6.57
N THR A 208 -9.63 6.38 7.74
CA THR A 208 -9.91 4.95 7.96
C THR A 208 -11.38 4.64 7.63
N GLY A 209 -12.31 5.44 8.16
CA GLY A 209 -13.74 5.30 7.85
C GLY A 209 -14.06 5.45 6.36
N PHE A 210 -13.38 6.37 5.66
CA PHE A 210 -13.51 6.58 4.22
C PHE A 210 -13.06 5.36 3.40
N VAL A 211 -11.88 4.80 3.69
CA VAL A 211 -11.38 3.59 3.02
C VAL A 211 -12.31 2.40 3.28
N LEU A 212 -12.80 2.23 4.52
CA LEU A 212 -13.74 1.16 4.85
C LEU A 212 -15.10 1.33 4.16
N ALA A 213 -15.56 2.58 3.97
CA ALA A 213 -16.76 2.87 3.17
C ALA A 213 -16.54 2.53 1.69
N GLN A 214 -15.35 2.83 1.14
CA GLN A 214 -14.98 2.42 -0.21
C GLN A 214 -14.93 0.90 -0.35
N LEU A 215 -14.38 0.17 0.62
CA LEU A 215 -14.38 -1.30 0.62
C LEU A 215 -15.81 -1.86 0.64
N GLN A 216 -16.70 -1.29 1.44
CA GLN A 216 -18.11 -1.70 1.43
C GLN A 216 -18.77 -1.42 0.08
N GLY A 217 -18.49 -0.26 -0.52
CA GLY A 217 -18.95 0.06 -1.87
C GLY A 217 -18.43 -0.95 -2.89
N LEU A 218 -17.15 -1.30 -2.84
CA LEU A 218 -16.51 -2.28 -3.71
C LEU A 218 -17.21 -3.64 -3.64
N ILE A 219 -17.56 -4.09 -2.44
CA ILE A 219 -18.34 -5.31 -2.20
C ILE A 219 -19.71 -5.20 -2.87
N ASP A 220 -20.46 -4.15 -2.60
CA ASP A 220 -21.81 -4.01 -3.12
C ASP A 220 -21.82 -3.88 -4.65
N GLY A 221 -20.80 -3.23 -5.22
CA GLY A 221 -20.63 -3.03 -6.65
C GLY A 221 -20.30 -4.34 -7.36
N TYR A 222 -19.40 -5.13 -6.76
CA TYR A 222 -19.09 -6.49 -7.20
C TYR A 222 -20.33 -7.38 -7.19
N LEU A 223 -21.10 -7.38 -6.11
CA LEU A 223 -22.30 -8.22 -5.95
C LEU A 223 -23.48 -7.79 -6.83
N ALA A 224 -23.50 -6.54 -7.29
CA ALA A 224 -24.50 -6.02 -8.23
C ALA A 224 -24.35 -6.59 -9.65
N ARG A 225 -23.21 -7.24 -9.96
CA ARG A 225 -23.04 -8.02 -11.19
C ARG A 225 -23.63 -9.42 -10.99
N ASN A 226 -24.54 -9.81 -11.89
CA ASN A 226 -25.24 -11.10 -11.80
C ASN A 226 -24.41 -12.28 -12.33
N ASP A 227 -23.38 -12.01 -13.12
CA ASP A 227 -22.55 -13.01 -13.80
C ASP A 227 -21.31 -13.43 -13.00
N THR A 228 -21.16 -12.94 -11.77
CA THR A 228 -20.04 -13.32 -10.89
C THR A 228 -20.27 -14.70 -10.29
N VAL A 229 -19.35 -15.64 -10.56
CA VAL A 229 -19.42 -17.02 -10.03
C VAL A 229 -19.17 -17.06 -8.52
N VAL A 230 -18.34 -16.16 -8.00
CA VAL A 230 -18.04 -16.05 -6.57
C VAL A 230 -18.88 -14.92 -5.98
N ARG A 231 -19.70 -15.17 -4.96
CA ARG A 231 -20.57 -14.14 -4.35
C ARG A 231 -20.33 -13.93 -2.86
N ASP A 232 -19.30 -14.55 -2.30
CA ASP A 232 -18.92 -14.38 -0.90
C ASP A 232 -18.26 -12.99 -0.70
N PRO A 233 -18.84 -12.08 0.10
CA PRO A 233 -18.26 -10.75 0.35
C PRO A 233 -16.84 -10.80 0.93
N PHE A 234 -16.49 -11.89 1.62
CA PHE A 234 -15.16 -12.10 2.18
C PHE A 234 -14.05 -12.05 1.13
N VAL A 235 -14.37 -12.34 -0.14
CA VAL A 235 -13.46 -12.19 -1.27
C VAL A 235 -12.66 -10.90 -1.19
N LEU A 236 -13.33 -9.76 -1.00
CA LEU A 236 -12.69 -8.46 -1.05
C LEU A 236 -11.94 -8.11 0.23
N HIS A 237 -12.38 -8.62 1.38
CA HIS A 237 -11.58 -8.53 2.61
C HIS A 237 -10.26 -9.28 2.46
N LEU A 238 -10.28 -10.48 1.87
CA LEU A 238 -9.07 -11.24 1.63
C LEU A 238 -8.15 -10.53 0.63
N LEU A 239 -8.70 -10.01 -0.48
CA LEU A 239 -7.89 -9.35 -1.50
C LEU A 239 -7.17 -8.11 -0.96
N ASN A 240 -7.84 -7.28 -0.15
CA ASN A 240 -7.23 -6.10 0.50
C ASN A 240 -6.35 -6.46 1.71
N ALA A 241 -6.12 -7.74 1.98
CA ALA A 241 -5.25 -8.23 3.05
C ALA A 241 -4.12 -9.11 2.50
N VAL A 242 -3.93 -9.21 1.18
CA VAL A 242 -2.94 -10.12 0.57
C VAL A 242 -1.51 -9.82 1.00
N GLY A 243 -1.17 -8.55 1.24
CA GLY A 243 0.11 -8.17 1.82
C GLY A 243 0.24 -8.71 3.25
N ASP A 244 -0.73 -8.40 4.11
CA ASP A 244 -0.79 -8.87 5.50
C ASP A 244 -0.86 -10.41 5.60
N MET A 245 -1.42 -11.08 4.59
CA MET A 245 -1.52 -12.54 4.56
C MET A 245 -0.14 -13.20 4.65
N LEU A 246 0.93 -12.57 4.16
CA LEU A 246 2.29 -13.11 4.25
C LEU A 246 2.71 -13.34 5.72
N ASP A 247 2.27 -12.47 6.62
CA ASP A 247 2.57 -12.55 8.05
C ASP A 247 1.46 -13.29 8.82
N LEU A 248 0.19 -13.07 8.47
CA LEU A 248 -0.96 -13.69 9.12
C LEU A 248 -0.95 -15.23 8.99
N GLN A 249 -0.39 -15.78 7.91
CA GLN A 249 -0.22 -17.22 7.80
C GLN A 249 0.69 -17.77 8.90
N THR A 250 1.75 -17.05 9.24
CA THR A 250 2.64 -17.39 10.35
C THR A 250 1.94 -17.17 11.70
N ALA A 251 1.32 -16.00 11.89
CA ALA A 251 0.72 -15.59 13.15
C ALA A 251 -0.47 -16.48 13.57
N LEU A 252 -1.33 -16.87 12.63
CA LEU A 252 -2.57 -17.59 12.93
C LEU A 252 -2.43 -19.11 12.91
N ASN A 253 -1.30 -19.64 12.42
CA ASN A 253 -1.10 -21.09 12.25
C ASN A 253 -0.35 -21.76 13.41
N ASN A 254 -0.33 -21.14 14.61
CA ASN A 254 0.39 -21.64 15.79
C ASN A 254 1.86 -21.97 15.50
N THR A 255 2.49 -21.15 14.67
CA THR A 255 3.86 -21.37 14.21
C THR A 255 4.83 -21.33 15.38
N LYS A 256 5.73 -22.32 15.47
CA LYS A 256 6.73 -22.38 16.54
C LYS A 256 7.81 -21.33 16.33
N GLU A 257 8.44 -20.88 17.43
CA GLU A 257 9.44 -19.81 17.39
C GLU A 257 10.66 -20.13 16.52
N ASP A 258 11.04 -21.41 16.51
CA ASP A 258 12.15 -21.94 15.73
C ASP A 258 11.79 -22.24 14.25
N HIS A 259 10.62 -21.81 13.76
CA HIS A 259 10.10 -22.21 12.45
C HIS A 259 11.06 -21.93 11.30
N PHE A 260 11.58 -20.71 11.20
CA PHE A 260 12.53 -20.34 10.15
C PHE A 260 13.89 -21.01 10.34
N MET A 261 14.33 -21.23 11.59
CA MET A 261 15.59 -21.92 11.90
C MET A 261 15.56 -23.41 11.56
N ARG A 262 14.37 -24.02 11.54
CA ARG A 262 14.17 -25.41 11.14
C ARG A 262 14.01 -25.63 9.63
N MET A 263 13.91 -24.56 8.84
CA MET A 263 13.85 -24.68 7.39
C MET A 263 15.21 -25.09 6.83
N SER A 264 15.21 -25.98 5.84
CA SER A 264 16.37 -26.15 4.97
C SER A 264 16.66 -24.85 4.20
N GLN A 265 17.89 -24.70 3.70
CA GLN A 265 18.26 -23.57 2.84
C GLN A 265 17.30 -23.41 1.64
N SER A 266 16.84 -24.52 1.06
CA SER A 266 15.94 -24.51 -0.09
C SER A 266 14.54 -24.02 0.27
N GLU A 267 14.02 -24.42 1.43
CA GLU A 267 12.72 -23.98 1.93
C GLU A 267 12.75 -22.50 2.30
N PHE A 268 13.80 -22.06 2.99
CA PHE A 268 13.97 -20.65 3.34
C PHE A 268 14.11 -19.76 2.12
N THR A 269 14.90 -20.18 1.12
CA THR A 269 15.05 -19.44 -0.15
C THR A 269 13.71 -19.34 -0.88
N THR A 270 12.94 -20.43 -0.91
CA THR A 270 11.60 -20.44 -1.53
C THR A 270 10.63 -19.53 -0.78
N PHE A 271 10.67 -19.53 0.55
CA PHE A 271 9.87 -18.62 1.38
C PHE A 271 10.23 -17.16 1.06
N PHE A 272 11.52 -16.82 1.10
CA PHE A 272 12.00 -15.46 0.85
C PHE A 272 11.66 -14.97 -0.57
N GLN A 273 11.75 -15.83 -1.60
CA GLN A 273 11.36 -15.44 -2.95
C GLN A 273 9.85 -15.22 -3.12
N LYS A 274 9.01 -15.85 -2.29
CA LYS A 274 7.55 -15.71 -2.35
C LYS A 274 7.00 -14.58 -1.50
N ALA A 275 7.69 -14.23 -0.41
CA ALA A 275 7.17 -13.34 0.64
C ALA A 275 8.15 -12.21 1.03
N GLY A 276 9.33 -12.13 0.40
CA GLY A 276 10.48 -11.50 1.04
C GLY A 276 10.86 -10.09 0.59
N HIS A 277 10.49 -9.60 -0.59
CA HIS A 277 10.99 -8.28 -1.04
C HIS A 277 10.34 -7.74 -2.32
N CYS A 278 10.62 -6.47 -2.58
CA CYS A 278 10.56 -5.83 -3.90
C CYS A 278 11.93 -5.20 -4.22
N SER A 279 12.08 -4.51 -5.34
CA SER A 279 13.28 -3.71 -5.63
C SER A 279 12.90 -2.28 -5.99
N ALA A 280 13.50 -1.29 -5.33
CA ALA A 280 13.27 0.12 -5.61
C ALA A 280 14.60 0.84 -5.89
N LEU A 281 14.57 1.82 -6.78
CA LEU A 281 15.71 2.67 -7.11
C LEU A 281 15.27 4.13 -7.23
N ILE A 282 15.91 5.00 -6.45
CA ILE A 282 15.78 6.45 -6.55
C ILE A 282 17.11 6.99 -7.09
N ARG A 283 17.09 7.60 -8.27
CA ARG A 283 18.29 8.09 -8.96
C ARG A 283 18.13 9.55 -9.33
N VAL A 284 19.05 10.37 -8.83
CA VAL A 284 19.19 11.77 -9.27
C VAL A 284 20.23 11.83 -10.40
N THR A 285 19.96 12.62 -11.44
CA THR A 285 20.90 12.84 -12.55
C THR A 285 22.15 13.62 -12.12
N PRO A 286 23.27 13.52 -12.85
CA PRO A 286 24.54 14.16 -12.45
C PRO A 286 24.47 15.67 -12.22
N GLY A 287 23.59 16.38 -12.93
CA GLY A 287 23.37 17.82 -12.79
C GLY A 287 22.24 18.22 -11.83
N LEU A 288 21.66 17.26 -11.08
CA LEU A 288 20.50 17.46 -10.20
C LEU A 288 19.23 17.97 -10.91
N GLU A 289 19.16 17.82 -12.23
CA GLU A 289 18.07 18.32 -13.07
C GLU A 289 16.83 17.44 -13.04
N LYS A 290 16.98 16.15 -12.71
CA LYS A 290 15.90 15.16 -12.67
C LYS A 290 16.09 14.15 -11.56
N ILE A 291 14.97 13.67 -11.04
CA ILE A 291 14.88 12.51 -10.17
C ILE A 291 14.07 11.43 -10.88
N PHE A 292 14.64 10.23 -10.96
CA PHE A 292 13.98 9.02 -11.45
C PHE A 292 13.68 8.12 -10.26
N MET A 293 12.47 7.58 -10.23
CA MET A 293 12.02 6.66 -9.19
C MET A 293 11.45 5.43 -9.89
N GLY A 294 12.04 4.27 -9.64
CA GLY A 294 11.65 3.00 -10.22
C GLY A 294 11.36 1.97 -9.13
N HIS A 295 10.39 1.12 -9.39
CA HIS A 295 10.01 0.01 -8.53
C HIS A 295 9.71 -1.23 -9.35
N SER A 296 10.11 -2.39 -8.82
CA SER A 296 9.83 -3.69 -9.37
C SER A 296 9.34 -4.58 -8.25
N SER A 297 8.04 -4.90 -8.26
CA SER A 297 7.45 -5.85 -7.32
C SER A 297 7.90 -7.27 -7.63
N TRP A 298 8.12 -8.06 -6.58
CA TRP A 298 8.34 -9.49 -6.71
C TRP A 298 7.19 -10.19 -6.01
N PHE A 299 6.40 -10.94 -6.78
CA PHE A 299 5.27 -11.68 -6.23
C PHE A 299 4.93 -12.88 -7.11
N VAL A 300 3.97 -13.69 -6.67
CA VAL A 300 3.58 -14.91 -7.39
C VAL A 300 2.97 -14.59 -8.76
N TYR A 301 3.30 -15.38 -9.79
CA TYR A 301 2.74 -15.18 -11.13
C TYR A 301 1.20 -15.28 -11.19
N ALA A 302 0.59 -16.01 -10.26
CA ALA A 302 -0.87 -16.05 -10.12
C ALA A 302 -1.48 -14.66 -9.84
N ALA A 303 -0.72 -13.71 -9.30
CA ALA A 303 -1.16 -12.33 -9.10
C ALA A 303 -1.01 -11.44 -10.35
N ALA A 304 -0.49 -11.94 -11.47
CA ALA A 304 -0.20 -11.12 -12.67
C ALA A 304 -1.45 -10.61 -13.44
N LEU A 305 -2.63 -10.63 -12.84
CA LEU A 305 -3.79 -9.87 -13.32
C LEU A 305 -3.66 -8.44 -12.82
N ARG A 306 -3.14 -7.55 -13.66
CA ARG A 306 -2.75 -6.19 -13.25
C ARG A 306 -3.75 -5.12 -13.69
N ILE A 307 -4.00 -4.17 -12.81
CA ILE A 307 -4.78 -2.95 -13.12
C ILE A 307 -3.96 -1.75 -12.66
N PHE A 308 -3.69 -0.80 -13.56
CA PHE A 308 -3.20 0.51 -13.15
C PHE A 308 -4.39 1.41 -12.84
N LYS A 309 -4.41 2.01 -11.66
CA LYS A 309 -5.57 2.73 -11.14
C LYS A 309 -5.27 4.20 -11.03
N ASN A 310 -6.23 5.01 -11.47
CA ASN A 310 -6.23 6.44 -11.25
C ASN A 310 -7.51 6.83 -10.52
N TYR A 311 -7.36 7.41 -9.33
CA TYR A 311 -8.46 7.91 -8.53
C TYR A 311 -8.41 9.43 -8.45
N LEU A 312 -9.56 10.07 -8.69
CA LEU A 312 -9.80 11.47 -8.33
C LEU A 312 -10.92 11.53 -7.30
N LEU A 313 -10.55 11.68 -6.03
CA LEU A 313 -11.44 11.66 -4.87
C LEU A 313 -11.65 13.10 -4.36
N LYS A 314 -12.75 13.74 -4.79
CA LYS A 314 -13.06 15.13 -4.42
C LYS A 314 -13.79 15.19 -3.08
N LEU A 315 -13.09 14.82 -2.00
CA LEU A 315 -13.65 14.90 -0.64
C LEU A 315 -13.60 16.34 -0.13
N ASN A 316 -14.53 16.67 0.77
CA ASN A 316 -14.62 17.98 1.44
C ASN A 316 -13.80 18.02 2.75
N ASP A 317 -13.26 16.88 3.19
CA ASP A 317 -12.44 16.79 4.40
C ASP A 317 -11.24 17.73 4.34
N LYS A 318 -11.09 18.53 5.40
CA LYS A 318 -10.04 19.55 5.50
C LYS A 318 -8.62 18.97 5.54
N ASP A 319 -8.49 17.71 5.91
CA ASP A 319 -7.21 17.01 6.05
C ASP A 319 -6.94 16.13 4.81
N LEU A 320 -7.68 16.29 3.70
CA LEU A 320 -7.36 15.68 2.41
C LEU A 320 -6.21 16.42 1.72
N SER A 321 -5.07 15.73 1.57
CA SER A 321 -3.87 16.33 1.00
C SER A 321 -3.67 16.03 -0.48
N SER A 322 -4.13 14.87 -0.96
CA SER A 322 -3.98 14.45 -2.36
C SER A 322 -5.28 13.84 -2.89
N PRO A 323 -6.13 14.63 -3.59
CA PRO A 323 -7.35 14.09 -4.21
C PRO A 323 -7.04 13.23 -5.42
N LEU A 324 -5.90 13.41 -6.09
CA LEU A 324 -5.52 12.67 -7.29
C LEU A 324 -4.36 11.71 -7.00
N ILE A 325 -4.64 10.42 -7.14
CA ILE A 325 -3.74 9.31 -6.81
C ILE A 325 -3.67 8.36 -8.02
N SER A 326 -2.47 7.98 -8.44
CA SER A 326 -2.25 7.01 -9.52
C SER A 326 -1.27 5.94 -9.06
N PHE A 327 -1.61 4.67 -9.22
CA PHE A 327 -0.83 3.57 -8.65
C PHE A 327 -0.98 2.26 -9.42
N SER A 328 0.08 1.44 -9.42
CA SER A 328 -0.01 0.06 -9.90
C SER A 328 -0.81 -0.76 -8.90
N SER A 329 -1.71 -1.64 -9.35
CA SER A 329 -2.60 -2.38 -8.45
C SER A 329 -3.11 -3.67 -9.11
N TYR A 330 -4.12 -4.25 -8.48
CA TYR A 330 -4.74 -5.52 -8.78
C TYR A 330 -6.28 -5.38 -8.70
N PRO A 331 -7.04 -6.24 -9.41
CA PRO A 331 -8.49 -6.25 -9.32
C PRO A 331 -8.99 -6.51 -7.90
N GLY A 332 -9.78 -5.57 -7.35
CA GLY A 332 -10.37 -5.70 -6.02
C GLY A 332 -9.51 -5.22 -4.85
N PHE A 333 -8.29 -4.74 -5.11
CA PHE A 333 -7.37 -4.17 -4.12
C PHE A 333 -7.53 -2.65 -4.13
N LEU A 334 -7.88 -2.01 -3.02
CA LEU A 334 -7.98 -0.56 -2.98
C LEU A 334 -6.60 0.11 -2.86
N GLU A 335 -5.57 -0.69 -2.60
CA GLU A 335 -4.14 -0.39 -2.58
C GLU A 335 -3.37 -0.89 -3.80
N SER A 336 -2.11 -0.48 -3.84
CA SER A 336 -1.13 -0.93 -4.78
C SER A 336 -0.67 -2.37 -4.54
N LEU A 337 -0.49 -2.78 -3.28
CA LEU A 337 0.26 -3.98 -2.82
C LEU A 337 1.74 -3.97 -3.23
N ASP A 338 2.03 -3.57 -4.47
CA ASP A 338 3.39 -3.26 -4.95
C ASP A 338 4.02 -2.13 -4.15
N ASP A 339 3.18 -1.18 -3.75
CA ASP A 339 3.52 0.11 -3.18
C ASP A 339 4.29 0.99 -4.16
N PHE A 340 3.65 1.33 -5.29
CA PHE A 340 4.06 2.38 -6.20
C PHE A 340 2.91 3.38 -6.39
N TYR A 341 3.02 4.56 -5.78
CA TYR A 341 2.02 5.62 -5.87
C TYR A 341 2.61 6.92 -6.40
N ILE A 342 1.86 7.59 -7.25
CA ILE A 342 2.11 8.95 -7.73
C ILE A 342 0.95 9.82 -7.25
N LEU A 343 1.26 10.85 -6.48
CA LEU A 343 0.29 11.73 -5.85
C LEU A 343 0.36 13.14 -6.47
N ASP A 344 -0.78 13.80 -6.61
CA ASP A 344 -0.84 15.18 -7.10
C ASP A 344 -0.29 16.23 -6.12
N SER A 345 0.06 15.81 -4.90
CA SER A 345 0.87 16.59 -3.96
C SER A 345 2.34 16.74 -4.41
N GLY A 346 2.76 16.01 -5.46
CA GLY A 346 4.15 15.94 -5.90
C GLY A 346 4.96 14.84 -5.19
N MET A 347 4.32 14.05 -4.33
CA MET A 347 4.94 12.91 -3.65
C MET A 347 4.83 11.63 -4.49
N VAL A 348 5.90 10.84 -4.47
CA VAL A 348 5.91 9.45 -4.94
C VAL A 348 6.20 8.57 -3.74
N MET A 349 5.40 7.52 -3.55
CA MET A 349 5.58 6.56 -2.46
C MET A 349 5.98 5.21 -3.02
N LEU A 350 7.10 4.69 -2.50
CA LEU A 350 7.68 3.39 -2.83
C LEU A 350 7.91 2.59 -1.54
N GLN A 351 7.67 1.28 -1.56
CA GLN A 351 8.06 0.39 -0.46
C GLN A 351 8.73 -0.90 -0.98
N THR A 352 9.57 -1.50 -0.14
CA THR A 352 10.03 -2.89 -0.31
C THR A 352 9.86 -3.64 1.01
N THR A 353 9.28 -4.84 0.96
CA THR A 353 9.02 -5.64 2.16
C THR A 353 10.29 -5.97 2.92
N ASN A 354 10.23 -5.78 4.24
CA ASN A 354 11.22 -6.29 5.19
C ASN A 354 10.52 -7.33 6.07
N SER A 355 10.84 -8.62 5.87
CA SER A 355 10.16 -9.72 6.54
C SER A 355 10.49 -9.81 8.04
N VAL A 356 9.49 -10.21 8.83
CA VAL A 356 9.66 -10.47 10.26
C VAL A 356 9.93 -11.96 10.50
N PHE A 357 11.19 -12.30 10.79
CA PHE A 357 11.61 -13.67 11.08
C PHE A 357 11.51 -14.05 12.56
N ASN A 358 11.36 -13.08 13.46
CA ASN A 358 11.18 -13.37 14.87
C ASN A 358 9.69 -13.67 15.16
N VAL A 359 9.35 -14.97 15.16
CA VAL A 359 7.96 -15.44 15.33
C VAL A 359 7.36 -15.04 16.68
N SER A 360 8.17 -14.83 17.72
CA SER A 360 7.68 -14.39 19.03
C SER A 360 6.95 -13.04 18.97
N LEU A 361 7.29 -12.18 17.99
CA LEU A 361 6.65 -10.88 17.81
C LEU A 361 5.16 -11.02 17.44
N TYR A 362 4.78 -12.06 16.69
CA TYR A 362 3.38 -12.32 16.32
C TYR A 362 2.51 -12.73 17.51
N LYS A 363 3.09 -13.27 18.59
CA LYS A 363 2.33 -13.62 19.81
C LYS A 363 1.75 -12.39 20.50
N THR A 364 2.36 -11.23 20.32
CA THR A 364 1.83 -9.94 20.81
C THR A 364 0.73 -9.36 19.93
N GLU A 365 0.51 -9.92 18.74
CA GLU A 365 -0.47 -9.42 17.75
C GLU A 365 -1.75 -10.26 17.71
N ALA A 366 -1.70 -11.50 18.17
CA ALA A 366 -2.85 -12.41 18.17
C ALA A 366 -3.81 -12.18 19.37
N SER A 367 -3.38 -11.46 20.40
CA SER A 367 -4.14 -11.18 21.62
C SER A 367 -4.78 -9.79 21.58
N GLU A 368 -6.04 -9.77 21.13
CA GLU A 368 -7.07 -8.76 21.38
C GLU A 368 -7.04 -7.42 20.60
N PRO A 369 -8.20 -6.96 20.09
CA PRO A 369 -8.38 -5.56 19.72
C PRO A 369 -8.41 -4.76 21.03
N VAL A 370 -7.27 -4.19 21.42
CA VAL A 370 -7.21 -3.35 22.62
C VAL A 370 -8.18 -2.19 22.45
N GLY A 371 -9.23 -2.18 23.28
CA GLY A 371 -10.04 -1.01 23.51
C GLY A 371 -9.16 0.06 24.13
N MET A 372 -8.92 1.16 23.40
CA MET A 372 -8.38 2.36 24.02
C MET A 372 -9.48 2.94 24.91
N ALA A 373 -9.35 2.68 26.20
CA ALA A 373 -10.09 3.37 27.24
C ALA A 373 -9.82 4.87 27.13
N THR A 374 -10.89 5.64 27.21
CA THR A 374 -10.95 7.09 27.33
C THR A 374 -9.99 7.61 28.41
N GLY A 375 -8.93 8.31 28.00
CA GLY A 375 -8.02 9.05 28.87
C GLY A 375 -7.92 10.49 28.40
N SER A 376 -8.70 11.37 29.02
CA SER A 376 -8.66 12.81 28.80
C SER A 376 -7.38 13.42 29.37
N SER A 377 -6.49 13.92 28.50
CA SER A 377 -5.61 15.05 28.81
C SER A 377 -5.02 15.59 27.52
N GLY A 378 -5.40 16.82 27.17
CA GLY A 378 -4.85 17.51 26.01
C GLY A 378 -3.40 17.92 26.23
N GLN A 379 -2.51 17.45 25.37
CA GLN A 379 -1.26 18.10 25.01
C GLN A 379 -0.72 17.44 23.74
N SER A 380 -0.93 18.08 22.59
CA SER A 380 -0.18 17.92 21.33
C SER A 380 0.66 16.62 21.17
N ASP A 381 0.00 15.52 20.81
CA ASP A 381 0.65 14.22 20.62
C ASP A 381 1.26 14.09 19.21
N CYS A 382 2.45 14.67 19.04
CA CYS A 382 3.42 14.27 18.00
C CYS A 382 4.44 13.25 18.57
N GLU A 383 4.20 12.65 19.74
CA GLU A 383 5.10 11.67 20.37
C GLU A 383 4.76 10.19 20.06
N GLU A 384 3.74 9.89 19.25
CA GLU A 384 3.21 8.52 19.15
C GLU A 384 3.98 7.56 18.21
N TRP A 385 5.11 7.98 17.61
CA TRP A 385 6.00 7.07 16.85
C TRP A 385 7.48 7.34 17.16
N LYS A 386 7.98 6.77 18.28
CA LYS A 386 9.41 6.49 18.46
C LYS A 386 9.67 5.03 18.07
N PRO A 387 10.65 4.72 17.21
CA PRO A 387 11.20 3.36 17.17
C PRO A 387 11.85 3.09 18.53
N LEU A 388 11.26 2.17 19.30
CA LEU A 388 11.93 1.62 20.48
C LEU A 388 13.23 0.94 20.01
N GLY A 389 14.33 1.30 20.68
CA GLY A 389 15.70 1.12 20.21
C GLY A 389 16.07 -0.30 19.79
N VAL A 390 16.78 -0.37 18.67
CA VAL A 390 17.65 -1.49 18.32
C VAL A 390 18.75 -1.55 19.39
N GLY A 391 18.77 -2.64 20.16
CA GLY A 391 19.94 -3.01 20.94
C GLY A 391 21.15 -3.10 20.02
N ASP A 392 22.29 -2.58 20.46
CA ASP A 392 23.52 -2.46 19.69
C ASP A 392 24.14 -3.85 19.41
N ASP A 393 23.62 -4.57 18.42
CA ASP A 393 24.23 -5.81 17.90
C ASP A 393 25.30 -5.52 16.82
N SER A 394 25.90 -4.33 16.86
CA SER A 394 27.01 -3.97 15.96
C SER A 394 28.32 -4.72 16.27
N ALA A 395 28.37 -5.46 17.39
CA ALA A 395 29.45 -6.37 17.72
C ALA A 395 29.32 -7.74 17.03
N GLU A 396 28.13 -8.36 17.01
CA GLU A 396 27.96 -9.72 16.46
C GLU A 396 27.99 -9.77 14.91
N LEU A 397 27.58 -8.70 14.24
CA LEU A 397 27.62 -8.62 12.78
C LEU A 397 29.04 -8.40 12.20
N ARG A 398 30.01 -7.96 13.02
CA ARG A 398 31.41 -7.83 12.58
C ARG A 398 32.14 -9.17 12.53
N ASP A 399 31.80 -10.10 13.43
CA ASP A 399 32.44 -11.42 13.49
C ASP A 399 31.95 -12.36 12.38
N LEU A 400 30.71 -12.20 11.92
CA LEU A 400 30.18 -12.97 10.79
C LEU A 400 30.71 -12.50 9.42
N GLN A 401 31.09 -11.22 9.28
CA GLN A 401 31.71 -10.73 8.05
C GLN A 401 33.22 -11.03 7.96
N GLN A 402 33.92 -11.26 9.07
CA GLN A 402 35.33 -11.66 9.05
C GLN A 402 35.54 -13.15 8.71
N SER A 403 34.58 -14.03 8.98
CA SER A 403 34.72 -15.48 8.68
C SER A 403 34.47 -15.84 7.21
N VAL A 404 33.87 -14.95 6.41
CA VAL A 404 33.53 -15.20 4.98
C VAL A 404 34.57 -14.60 4.02
N HIS A 405 35.61 -13.93 4.53
CA HIS A 405 36.75 -13.42 3.74
C HIS A 405 38.09 -14.09 4.08
N GLY A 406 38.03 -15.36 4.52
CA GLY A 406 39.18 -16.25 4.54
C GLY A 406 39.53 -16.77 3.15
N ASP A 407 40.60 -16.22 2.60
CA ASP A 407 41.54 -16.87 1.67
C ASP A 407 41.06 -17.21 0.25
N ARG A 408 41.10 -16.18 -0.62
CA ARG A 408 41.34 -16.37 -2.06
C ARG A 408 42.42 -15.42 -2.53
N SER A 409 43.68 -15.83 -2.35
CA SER A 409 44.75 -15.30 -3.20
C SER A 409 45.77 -16.38 -3.57
N THR A 410 45.90 -16.56 -4.90
CA THR A 410 47.02 -17.18 -5.62
C THR A 410 47.08 -18.72 -5.71
N GLN A 411 46.44 -19.26 -6.75
CA GLN A 411 47.00 -20.40 -7.49
C GLN A 411 47.70 -19.86 -8.74
N ASN A 412 48.98 -20.19 -8.90
CA ASN A 412 49.55 -20.47 -10.22
C ASN A 412 50.57 -21.63 -10.09
N PRO A 413 50.70 -22.48 -11.13
CA PRO A 413 51.16 -23.86 -10.99
C PRO A 413 52.67 -24.01 -11.27
N THR A 414 53.33 -25.02 -10.68
CA THR A 414 54.36 -25.88 -11.31
C THR A 414 55.06 -26.79 -10.29
N LYS A 415 55.51 -27.98 -10.79
CA LYS A 415 56.33 -29.05 -10.17
C LYS A 415 55.53 -30.02 -9.27
N ARG A 416 55.12 -31.22 -9.71
CA ARG A 416 55.85 -32.39 -10.25
C ARG A 416 56.79 -33.04 -9.22
N VAL A 417 56.53 -34.34 -9.00
CA VAL A 417 57.44 -35.46 -8.66
C VAL A 417 57.43 -35.97 -7.20
N HIS A 418 56.99 -37.24 -7.09
CA HIS A 418 57.24 -38.32 -6.09
C HIS A 418 57.06 -38.01 -4.59
N ARG A 419 56.41 -38.86 -3.80
CA ARG A 419 56.41 -40.32 -3.76
C ARG A 419 55.16 -40.82 -3.04
#